data_AF-A0A951FVE1-F1
#
_entry.id   AF-A0A951FVE1-F1
#
_cell.length_a   1.000
_cell.length_b   1.000
_cell.length_c   1.000
_cell.angle_alpha   90.00
_cell.angle_beta   90.00
_cell.angle_gamma   90.00
#
_symmetry.space_group_name_H-M   'P 1'
#
loop_
_entity.id
_entity.type
_entity.pdbx_description
1 polymer ?
#
loop_
_entity_poly.entity_id
_entity_poly.type
_entity_poly.pdbx_seq_one_letter_code
_entity_poly.pdbx_strand_id
1 'polypeptide(L)' 'GAQSNAVVQRLTAPSAAATTGVTLAGQSFGAETATGSLTGPFQEDHLQPVNGQYLIDVPASSAALVGFVPAHSAG' A
#
# COMPACT_ATOMS: atom_id res chain seq x y z
N GLY A 1 22.99 -8.78 6.02
CA GLY A 1 22.70 -7.60 5.19
C GLY A 1 21.68 -6.76 5.92
N ALA A 2 21.83 -5.44 5.97
CA ALA A 2 20.93 -4.55 6.68
C ALA A 2 19.48 -4.75 6.18
N GLN A 3 18.57 -5.13 7.09
CA GLN A 3 17.15 -5.28 6.76
C GLN A 3 16.62 -3.90 6.33
N SER A 4 16.23 -3.76 5.07
CA SER A 4 15.60 -2.53 4.59
C SER A 4 14.17 -2.52 5.13
N ASN A 5 13.78 -1.50 5.89
CA ASN A 5 12.37 -1.38 6.29
C ASN A 5 11.53 -1.24 5.02
N ALA A 6 10.46 -2.00 4.89
CA ALA A 6 9.56 -1.90 3.74
C ALA A 6 8.13 -1.68 4.22
N VAL A 7 7.39 -0.89 3.47
CA VAL A 7 5.99 -0.58 3.74
C VAL A 7 5.17 -0.95 2.52
N VAL A 8 3.94 -1.41 2.73
CA VAL A 8 3.01 -1.69 1.65
C VAL A 8 1.72 -0.90 1.82
N GLN A 9 1.30 -0.30 0.71
CA GLN A 9 0.02 0.38 0.57
C GLN A 9 -0.80 -0.38 -0.47
N ARG A 10 -2.08 -0.61 -0.19
CA ARG A 10 -2.94 -1.48 -1.02
C ARG A 10 -3.98 -0.66 -1.77
N LEU A 11 -4.13 -0.96 -3.05
CA LEU A 11 -5.28 -0.57 -3.86
C LEU A 11 -6.28 -1.73 -3.84
N THR A 12 -7.46 -1.52 -3.27
CA THR A 12 -8.50 -2.55 -3.18
C THR A 12 -9.79 -2.07 -3.82
N ALA A 13 -10.55 -3.02 -4.37
CA ALA A 13 -11.89 -2.79 -4.90
C ALA A 13 -12.75 -4.03 -4.63
N PRO A 14 -14.09 -3.90 -4.53
CA PRO A 14 -14.98 -5.04 -4.36
C PRO A 14 -14.93 -6.03 -5.53
N SER A 15 -14.60 -5.56 -6.74
CA SER A 15 -14.40 -6.38 -7.94
C SER A 15 -13.60 -5.61 -9.00
N ALA A 16 -13.09 -6.31 -10.01
CA ALA A 16 -12.36 -5.70 -11.12
C ALA A 16 -13.19 -4.71 -11.95
N ALA A 17 -14.52 -4.84 -11.95
CA ALA A 17 -15.44 -3.95 -12.65
C ALA A 17 -16.04 -2.86 -11.74
N ALA A 18 -15.63 -2.80 -10.47
CA ALA A 18 -16.22 -1.87 -9.52
C ALA A 18 -15.89 -0.43 -9.89
N THR A 19 -16.92 0.42 -9.95
CA THR A 19 -16.80 1.87 -10.11
C THR A 19 -16.91 2.61 -8.78
N THR A 20 -17.21 1.88 -7.70
CA THR A 20 -17.37 2.41 -6.34
C THR A 20 -16.66 1.50 -5.34
N GLY A 21 -16.34 2.03 -4.16
CA GLY A 21 -15.64 1.28 -3.11
C GLY A 21 -14.16 1.03 -3.39
N VAL A 22 -13.58 1.70 -4.38
CA VAL A 22 -12.14 1.64 -4.66
C VAL A 22 -11.41 2.46 -3.60
N THR A 23 -10.39 1.86 -2.96
CA THR A 23 -9.59 2.54 -1.93
C THR A 23 -8.10 2.33 -2.15
N LEU A 24 -7.30 3.35 -1.83
CA LEU A 24 -5.84 3.30 -1.77
C LEU A 24 -5.42 3.54 -0.32
N ALA A 25 -4.66 2.61 0.27
CA ALA A 25 -4.24 2.68 1.67
C ALA A 25 -5.40 2.90 2.65
N GLY A 26 -6.57 2.29 2.37
CA GLY A 26 -7.80 2.46 3.15
C GLY A 26 -8.56 3.78 2.89
N GLN A 27 -8.06 4.64 2.01
CA GLN A 27 -8.63 5.95 1.72
C GLN A 27 -9.29 6.02 0.34
N SER A 28 -10.22 6.95 0.16
CA SER A 28 -10.83 7.25 -1.14
C SER A 28 -11.03 8.75 -1.34
N PHE A 29 -11.33 9.18 -2.56
CA PHE A 29 -11.76 10.56 -2.83
C PHE A 29 -13.15 10.88 -2.25
N GLY A 30 -13.85 9.92 -1.64
CA GLY A 30 -15.20 10.12 -1.13
C GLY A 30 -16.16 10.56 -2.26
N ALA A 31 -16.91 11.64 -2.03
CA ALA A 31 -17.79 12.24 -3.03
C ALA A 31 -17.13 13.35 -3.85
N GLU A 32 -15.93 13.79 -3.48
CA GLU A 32 -15.29 14.99 -4.03
C GLU A 32 -13.96 14.66 -4.69
N THR A 33 -13.90 14.77 -6.01
CA THR A 33 -12.67 14.53 -6.77
C THR A 33 -11.99 15.83 -7.19
N ALA A 34 -12.65 16.99 -7.10
CA ALA A 34 -12.09 18.26 -7.59
C ALA A 34 -10.88 18.72 -6.78
N THR A 35 -10.80 18.35 -5.50
CA THR A 35 -9.66 18.68 -4.64
C THR A 35 -8.49 17.71 -4.80
N GLY A 36 -8.71 16.52 -5.38
CA GLY A 36 -7.71 15.47 -5.46
C GLY A 36 -7.19 14.98 -4.09
N SER A 37 -7.93 15.22 -3.00
CA SER A 37 -7.52 14.82 -1.66
C SER A 37 -8.17 13.49 -1.25
N LEU A 38 -7.36 12.56 -0.76
CA LEU A 38 -7.85 11.31 -0.19
C LEU A 38 -8.36 11.54 1.23
N THR A 39 -9.44 10.84 1.57
CA THR A 39 -10.13 10.92 2.85
C THR A 39 -10.33 9.53 3.44
N GLY A 40 -10.45 9.47 4.77
CA GLY A 40 -10.52 8.23 5.53
C GLY A 40 -9.22 7.90 6.25
N PRO A 41 -9.22 6.86 7.10
CA PRO A 41 -8.06 6.45 7.85
C PRO A 41 -6.98 5.92 6.90
N PHE A 42 -5.77 6.46 7.02
CA PHE A 42 -4.61 5.94 6.31
C PHE A 42 -4.15 4.62 6.92
N GLN A 43 -3.89 3.63 6.05
CA GLN A 43 -3.44 2.29 6.43
C GLN A 43 -2.21 1.91 5.62
N GLU A 44 -1.13 1.58 6.32
CA GLU A 44 0.08 0.96 5.75
C GLU A 44 0.45 -0.27 6.58
N ASP A 45 0.93 -1.33 5.90
CA ASP A 45 1.48 -2.49 6.59
C ASP A 45 3.02 -2.45 6.51
N HIS A 46 3.68 -2.71 7.65
CA HIS A 46 5.13 -2.86 7.69
C HIS A 46 5.54 -4.29 7.32
N LEU A 47 6.44 -4.42 6.36
CA LEU A 47 7.00 -5.70 5.93
C LEU A 47 8.37 -5.92 6.55
N GLN A 48 8.49 -7.05 7.25
CA GLN A 48 9.75 -7.52 7.79
C GLN A 48 10.32 -8.60 6.87
N PRO A 49 11.58 -8.47 6.42
CA PRO A 49 12.17 -9.48 5.56
C PRO A 49 12.45 -10.76 6.34
N VAL A 50 12.10 -11.90 5.76
CA VAL A 50 12.45 -13.24 6.25
C VAL A 50 13.52 -13.79 5.31
N ASN A 51 14.72 -14.08 5.83
CA ASN A 51 15.88 -14.52 5.04
C ASN A 51 16.19 -13.60 3.84
N GLY A 52 16.03 -12.28 4.03
CA GLY A 52 16.29 -11.28 2.99
C GLY A 52 15.22 -11.18 1.90
N GLN A 53 14.08 -11.85 2.07
CA GLN A 53 12.96 -11.84 1.14
C GLN A 53 11.73 -11.23 1.78
N TYR A 54 10.91 -10.57 0.97
CA TYR A 54 9.60 -10.05 1.37
C TYR A 54 8.54 -10.89 0.68
N LEU A 55 7.56 -11.36 1.46
CA LEU A 55 6.40 -12.06 0.96
C LEU A 55 5.18 -11.17 1.19
N ILE A 56 4.37 -10.98 0.14
CA ILE A 56 3.10 -10.26 0.23
C ILE A 56 2.02 -11.04 -0.51
N ASP A 57 0.85 -11.15 0.11
CA ASP A 57 -0.36 -11.62 -0.57
C ASP A 57 -1.02 -10.45 -1.31
N VAL A 58 -1.35 -10.67 -2.58
CA VAL A 58 -2.08 -9.69 -3.42
C VAL A 58 -3.35 -10.37 -3.92
N PRO A 59 -4.51 -10.11 -3.29
CA PRO A 59 -5.79 -10.68 -3.70
C PRO A 59 -6.18 -10.32 -5.14
N ALA A 60 -7.09 -11.09 -5.74
CA ALA A 60 -7.68 -10.73 -7.02
C ALA A 60 -8.38 -9.36 -6.97
N SER A 61 -8.39 -8.64 -8.10
CA SER A 61 -8.96 -7.29 -8.20
C SER A 61 -8.31 -6.26 -7.26
N SER A 62 -7.03 -6.44 -6.94
CA SER A 62 -6.27 -5.53 -6.10
C SER A 62 -4.86 -5.28 -6.64
N ALA A 63 -4.18 -4.28 -6.10
CA ALA A 63 -2.77 -4.03 -6.35
C ALA A 63 -2.06 -3.59 -5.06
N ALA A 64 -0.73 -3.69 -5.05
CA ALA A 64 0.11 -3.30 -3.92
C ALA A 64 1.26 -2.40 -4.40
N LEU A 65 1.47 -1.29 -3.70
CA LEU A 65 2.66 -0.46 -3.81
C LEU A 65 3.59 -0.79 -2.66
N VAL A 66 4.82 -1.19 -2.97
CA VAL A 66 5.84 -1.51 -1.97
C VAL A 66 6.92 -0.43 -1.97
N GLY A 67 7.06 0.26 -0.85
CA GLY A 67 8.11 1.24 -0.61
C GLY A 67 9.24 0.62 0.22
N PHE A 68 10.47 0.69 -0.27
CA PHE A 68 11.65 0.27 0.48
C PHE A 68 12.36 1.52 1.01
N VAL A 69 12.53 1.60 2.33
CA VAL A 69 13.38 2.60 2.94
C VAL A 69 14.82 2.13 2.76
N PRO A 70 15.67 2.87 2.02
CA PRO A 70 17.07 2.52 1.90
C PRO A 70 17.68 2.45 3.31
N ALA A 71 18.38 1.37 3.62
CA ALA A 71 19.22 1.36 4.81
C ALA A 71 20.33 2.39 4.57
N HIS A 72 20.23 3.59 5.16
CA HIS A 72 21.37 4.48 5.22
C HIS A 72 22.52 3.70 5.85
N SER A 73 23.62 3.56 5.13
CA SER A 73 24.83 2.97 5.66
C SER A 73 25.27 3.85 6.83
N ALA A 74 25.11 3.38 8.07
CA ALA A 74 25.81 3.97 9.19
C ALA A 74 27.31 3.82 8.87
N GLY A 75 27.95 4.96 8.59
CA GLY A 75 29.40 5.05 8.38
C GLY A 75 30.17 4.83 9.67
#